data_AF-A0A2V6SCP9-F1
#
_entry.id   AF-A0A2V6SCP9-F1
#
_cell.length_a   1.000
_cell.length_b   1.000
_cell.length_c   1.000
_cell.angle_alpha   90.00
_cell.angle_beta   90.00
_cell.angle_gamma   90.00
#
_symmetry.space_group_name_H-M   'P 1'
#
loop_
_entity.id
_entity.type
_entity.pdbx_description
1 polymer ?
#
loop_
_entity_poly.entity_id
_entity_poly.type
_entity_poly.pdbx_seq_one_letter_code
_entity_poly.pdbx_strand_id
1 'polypeptide(L)'
;MAGPRGRLDAAAETTLIGRLTEARVTLVQAAARVPAIQAACLRSWDPWIHTGRVTGSVRRSLLIGAEGPEPFREDLRALHDRVGCPRRPRPQHGEPAAALAADFAALPLRPMWLIGQLSPVADTPDLAMARAGAERWLAARNAVVEALHGFVVALARRVPTWHVPLEDRIQAGALAVTVAIERFDPARGTRLTTYLGPVVERAMRRLGRKTPRSAALASPGRPTVWLAPSASHVDGGAPRAKGPRRGPRGVTLVTLDARGEHVPGSLAERLLDPAIPTPEDLAILTVDAARARAELGRLPPPEQEVLGLLFGLGDGEARRARAAGAVVGVSAATARRVRDCALDGRLHVRAVDLAAALGGVSMPDPLSAGVLLKLDVTIWTGSAALSAPDLGLDPASIAAHYTLGRKRLVPKHALDPVASVVRQARYALDSLSHPLPDGSRFVLETTAPEVEAQLRRGQARFEAVVTAFLEAYPVHRAEM
;
A
#
# COMPACT_ATOMS: atom_id res chain seq x y z
N MET A 1 -29.41 -14.79 37.54
CA MET A 1 -29.19 -13.42 38.05
C MET A 1 -28.06 -12.77 37.25
N ALA A 2 -28.39 -11.94 36.26
CA ALA A 2 -27.42 -11.28 35.38
C ALA A 2 -27.23 -9.82 35.82
N GLY A 3 -26.20 -9.57 36.63
CA GLY A 3 -25.79 -8.22 37.06
C GLY A 3 -25.18 -7.38 35.92
N PRO A 4 -24.94 -6.08 36.14
CA PRO A 4 -24.70 -5.10 35.09
C PRO A 4 -23.39 -5.36 34.31
N ARG A 5 -23.52 -6.05 33.17
CA ARG A 5 -22.64 -6.09 31.98
C ARG A 5 -21.14 -5.83 32.23
N GLY A 6 -20.42 -6.88 32.62
CA GLY A 6 -19.02 -7.10 32.23
C GLY A 6 -18.00 -6.05 32.63
N ARG A 7 -18.27 -5.23 33.64
CA ARG A 7 -17.27 -4.35 34.26
C ARG A 7 -16.72 -5.04 35.50
N LEU A 8 -15.40 -5.03 35.66
CA LEU A 8 -14.77 -5.38 36.93
C LEU A 8 -15.34 -4.48 38.02
N ASP A 9 -15.57 -5.05 39.19
CA ASP A 9 -15.82 -4.25 40.39
C ASP A 9 -14.63 -3.30 40.64
N ALA A 10 -14.91 -2.09 41.13
CA ALA A 10 -13.88 -1.08 41.34
C ALA A 10 -12.80 -1.52 42.34
N ALA A 11 -13.17 -2.28 43.37
CA ALA A 11 -12.21 -2.81 44.34
C ALA A 11 -11.34 -3.91 43.72
N ALA A 12 -11.93 -4.80 42.92
CA ALA A 12 -11.20 -5.82 42.17
C ALA A 12 -10.24 -5.20 41.13
N GLU A 13 -10.70 -4.19 40.39
CA GLU A 13 -9.89 -3.44 39.42
C GLU A 13 -8.70 -2.76 40.11
N THR A 14 -8.92 -2.11 41.26
CA THR A 14 -7.85 -1.48 42.06
C THR A 14 -6.83 -2.51 42.55
N THR A 15 -7.28 -3.67 43.03
CA THR A 15 -6.41 -4.75 43.50
C THR A 15 -5.52 -5.29 42.37
N LEU A 16 -6.09 -5.51 41.19
CA LEU A 16 -5.36 -5.99 40.01
C LEU A 16 -4.33 -4.96 39.53
N ILE A 17 -4.69 -3.68 39.50
CA ILE A 17 -3.78 -2.58 39.15
C ILE A 17 -2.64 -2.47 40.18
N GLY A 18 -2.95 -2.63 41.47
CA GLY A 18 -1.95 -2.67 42.54
C GLY A 18 -0.93 -3.77 42.32
N ARG A 19 -1.38 -5.02 42.12
CA ARG A 19 -0.50 -6.17 41.84
C ARG A 19 0.36 -5.98 40.59
N LEU A 20 -0.21 -5.42 39.51
CA LEU A 20 0.55 -5.09 38.30
C LEU A 20 1.65 -4.06 38.59
N THR A 21 1.29 -2.99 39.30
CA THR A 21 2.21 -1.89 39.60
C THR A 21 3.34 -2.38 40.50
N GLU A 22 3.02 -3.13 41.54
CA GLU A 22 3.98 -3.76 42.44
C GLU A 22 4.93 -4.69 41.68
N ALA A 23 4.39 -5.64 40.89
CA ALA A 23 5.20 -6.58 40.12
C ALA A 23 6.13 -5.87 39.12
N ARG A 24 5.66 -4.78 38.50
CA ARG A 24 6.49 -3.93 37.63
C ARG A 24 7.63 -3.29 38.41
N VAL A 25 7.33 -2.66 39.54
CA VAL A 25 8.33 -1.98 40.39
C VAL A 25 9.38 -2.98 40.86
N THR A 26 8.96 -4.17 41.34
CA THR A 26 9.88 -5.23 41.75
C THR A 26 10.79 -5.68 40.60
N LEU A 27 10.24 -5.92 39.41
CA LEU A 27 11.02 -6.30 38.24
C LEU A 27 12.06 -5.22 37.88
N VAL A 28 11.63 -3.96 37.83
CA VAL A 28 12.48 -2.83 37.46
C VAL A 28 13.59 -2.61 38.49
N GLN A 29 13.28 -2.67 39.79
CA GLN A 29 14.25 -2.56 40.88
C GLN A 29 15.27 -3.71 40.89
N ALA A 30 14.83 -4.94 40.66
CA ALA A 30 15.73 -6.09 40.59
C ALA A 30 16.65 -5.99 39.36
N ALA A 31 16.11 -5.66 38.20
CA ALA A 31 16.89 -5.45 36.98
C ALA A 31 17.89 -4.29 37.12
N ALA A 32 17.52 -3.26 37.86
CA ALA A 32 18.38 -2.11 38.14
C ALA A 32 19.66 -2.49 38.91
N ARG A 33 19.68 -3.59 39.66
CA ARG A 33 20.86 -4.03 40.41
C ARG A 33 21.87 -4.79 39.56
N VAL A 34 21.51 -5.21 38.35
CA VAL A 34 22.37 -6.00 37.47
C VAL A 34 23.14 -5.07 36.50
N PRO A 35 24.47 -4.89 36.65
CA PRO A 35 25.23 -3.96 35.82
C PRO A 35 25.17 -4.29 34.32
N ALA A 36 25.14 -5.58 33.97
CA ALA A 36 25.02 -6.02 32.59
C ALA A 36 23.69 -5.60 31.94
N ILE A 37 22.59 -5.56 32.70
CA ILE A 37 21.28 -5.08 32.22
C ILE A 37 21.34 -3.56 32.05
N GLN A 38 21.86 -2.83 33.05
CA GLN A 38 22.05 -1.38 32.95
C GLN A 38 22.81 -1.01 31.66
N ALA A 39 23.92 -1.71 31.39
CA ALA A 39 24.71 -1.51 30.18
C ALA A 39 23.96 -1.88 28.88
N ALA A 40 23.17 -2.96 28.87
CA ALA A 40 22.36 -3.36 27.71
C ALA A 40 21.27 -2.33 27.38
N CYS A 41 20.62 -1.78 28.41
CA CYS A 41 19.64 -0.72 28.26
C CYS A 41 20.27 0.56 27.73
N LEU A 42 21.42 0.98 28.28
CA LEU A 42 22.15 2.16 27.81
C LEU A 42 22.61 2.01 26.35
N ARG A 43 23.10 0.84 25.94
CA ARG A 43 23.40 0.55 24.51
C ARG A 43 22.17 0.69 23.62
N SER A 44 21.02 0.22 24.09
CA SER A 44 19.75 0.34 23.35
C SER A 44 19.27 1.79 23.23
N TRP A 45 19.66 2.67 24.16
CA TRP A 45 19.32 4.09 24.16
C TRP A 45 20.40 4.98 23.54
N ASP A 46 21.62 4.50 23.33
CA ASP A 46 22.75 5.28 22.80
C ASP A 46 22.41 6.06 21.51
N PRO A 47 21.74 5.48 20.48
CA PRO A 47 21.34 6.24 19.29
C PRO A 47 20.41 7.41 19.64
N TRP A 48 19.53 7.22 20.61
CA TRP A 48 18.57 8.24 21.02
C TRP A 48 19.23 9.41 21.75
N ILE A 49 20.10 9.08 22.69
CA ILE A 49 20.80 10.03 23.55
C ILE A 49 21.63 10.99 22.69
N HIS A 50 22.40 10.44 21.75
CA HIS A 50 23.30 11.22 20.88
C HIS A 50 22.62 11.92 19.72
N THR A 51 21.68 11.26 19.02
CA THR A 51 21.11 11.84 17.80
C THR A 51 19.84 12.65 18.06
N GLY A 52 19.22 12.49 19.24
CA GLY A 52 17.88 13.01 19.55
C GLY A 52 16.74 12.43 18.71
N ARG A 53 17.07 11.62 17.70
CA ARG A 53 16.13 11.04 16.75
C ARG A 53 15.91 9.58 17.09
N VAL A 54 14.72 9.28 17.59
CA VAL A 54 14.22 7.92 17.66
C VAL A 54 12.90 7.89 16.93
N THR A 55 12.72 6.88 16.08
CA THR A 55 11.44 6.68 15.43
C THR A 55 10.35 6.54 16.49
N GLY A 56 9.17 7.11 16.26
CA GLY A 56 8.05 6.97 17.21
C GLY A 56 7.70 5.51 17.52
N SER A 57 8.11 4.56 16.69
CA SER A 57 7.98 3.12 16.92
C SER A 57 8.84 2.61 18.09
N VAL A 58 10.12 2.99 18.12
CA VAL A 58 11.07 2.57 19.16
C VAL A 58 10.72 3.23 20.50
N ARG A 59 10.35 4.52 20.52
CA ARG A 59 9.87 5.21 21.75
C ARG A 59 8.67 4.51 22.38
N ARG A 60 7.65 4.17 21.59
CA ARG A 60 6.44 3.45 22.05
C ARG A 60 6.70 2.01 22.50
N SER A 61 7.86 1.45 22.15
CA SER A 61 8.26 0.10 22.54
C SER A 61 9.00 0.07 23.87
N LEU A 62 9.57 1.21 24.29
CA LEU A 62 10.43 1.33 25.46
C LEU A 62 9.71 1.85 26.72
N LEU A 63 8.82 2.85 26.58
CA LEU A 63 8.29 3.61 27.72
C LEU A 63 6.78 3.49 27.92
N ILE A 64 6.35 3.71 29.15
CA ILE A 64 4.95 3.90 29.57
C ILE A 64 4.61 5.39 29.46
N GLY A 65 3.61 5.73 28.63
CA GLY A 65 3.14 7.11 28.47
C GLY A 65 3.55 7.78 27.14
N ALA A 66 2.90 8.91 26.87
CA ALA A 66 3.17 9.77 25.70
C ALA A 66 4.36 10.72 25.92
N GLU A 67 4.84 10.82 27.16
CA GLU A 67 5.86 11.78 27.56
C GLU A 67 7.26 11.17 27.47
N GLY A 68 7.97 11.62 26.45
CA GLY A 68 9.42 11.79 26.46
C GLY A 68 9.72 12.77 25.31
N PRO A 69 10.66 13.74 25.42
CA PRO A 69 11.96 13.55 26.08
C PRO A 69 12.77 14.85 26.37
N GLU A 70 12.37 15.74 27.29
CA GLU A 70 13.37 16.69 27.82
C GLU A 70 13.80 16.32 29.24
N PRO A 71 12.93 16.33 30.27
CA PRO A 71 13.35 15.93 31.62
C PRO A 71 13.92 14.51 31.63
N PHE A 72 13.21 13.58 31.00
CA PHE A 72 13.62 12.18 30.88
C PHE A 72 14.89 11.97 30.02
N ARG A 73 15.14 12.87 29.05
CA ARG A 73 16.35 12.79 28.21
C ARG A 73 17.55 13.41 28.90
N GLU A 74 17.33 14.40 29.76
CA GLU A 74 18.33 14.94 30.67
C GLU A 74 18.70 13.89 31.72
N ASP A 75 17.72 13.22 32.34
CA ASP A 75 17.95 12.12 33.29
C ASP A 75 18.77 11.00 32.65
N LEU A 76 18.41 10.59 31.43
CA LEU A 76 19.14 9.55 30.70
C LEU A 76 20.51 10.01 30.17
N ARG A 77 20.67 11.29 29.79
CA ARG A 77 21.98 11.86 29.45
C ARG A 77 22.88 11.88 30.68
N ALA A 78 22.37 12.35 31.82
CA ALA A 78 23.10 12.35 33.09
C ALA A 78 23.46 10.93 33.56
N LEU A 79 22.57 9.95 33.33
CA LEU A 79 22.85 8.54 33.58
C LEU A 79 23.94 7.99 32.64
N HIS A 80 23.82 8.29 31.35
CA HIS A 80 24.77 7.85 30.30
C HIS A 80 26.15 8.48 30.46
N ASP A 81 26.23 9.75 30.84
CA ASP A 81 27.48 10.46 31.12
C ASP A 81 28.20 9.88 32.36
N ARG A 82 27.46 9.42 33.37
CA ARG A 82 28.00 8.77 34.58
C ARG A 82 28.52 7.35 34.32
N VAL A 83 27.86 6.56 33.48
CA VAL A 83 28.28 5.18 33.16
C VAL A 83 29.36 5.12 32.10
N GLY A 84 29.42 6.14 31.24
CA GLY A 84 30.33 6.20 30.11
C GLY A 84 29.65 5.77 28.82
N CYS A 85 29.99 6.50 27.76
CA CYS A 85 29.46 6.28 26.43
C CYS A 85 30.18 5.10 25.74
N PRO A 86 29.46 4.13 25.14
CA PRO A 86 30.08 3.09 24.33
C PRO A 86 30.92 3.64 23.15
N ARG A 87 30.55 4.81 22.62
CA ARG A 87 31.27 5.51 21.54
C ARG A 87 32.47 6.35 22.01
N ARG A 88 32.53 6.67 23.31
CA ARG A 88 33.59 7.47 23.94
C ARG A 88 33.85 6.91 25.35
N PRO A 89 34.63 5.83 25.49
CA PRO A 89 34.94 5.27 26.79
C PRO A 89 35.75 6.30 27.60
N ARG A 90 35.21 6.73 28.74
CA ARG A 90 35.95 7.51 29.75
C ARG A 90 36.55 6.54 30.79
N PRO A 91 37.67 6.88 31.43
CA PRO A 91 38.18 6.11 32.55
C PRO A 91 37.09 6.02 33.63
N GLN A 92 36.72 4.78 33.98
CA GLN A 92 35.69 4.49 34.97
C GLN A 92 36.23 4.89 36.34
N HIS A 93 35.77 6.01 36.91
CA HIS A 93 35.95 6.24 38.33
C HIS A 93 35.03 5.27 39.09
N GLY A 94 35.61 4.54 40.03
CA GLY A 94 34.96 3.45 40.75
C GLY A 94 33.62 3.82 41.40
N GLU A 95 32.74 2.83 41.39
CA GLU A 95 31.40 2.70 42.00
C GLU A 95 30.31 3.74 41.70
N PRO A 96 29.65 3.62 40.53
CA PRO A 96 28.40 4.31 40.25
C PRO A 96 27.17 3.36 40.31
N ALA A 97 27.33 2.05 40.47
CA ALA A 97 26.28 1.04 40.27
C ALA A 97 25.04 1.20 41.19
N ALA A 98 25.21 1.54 42.47
CA ALA A 98 24.11 1.71 43.42
C ALA A 98 23.32 3.01 43.20
N ALA A 99 24.01 4.12 42.93
CA ALA A 99 23.38 5.39 42.58
C ALA A 99 22.59 5.28 41.25
N LEU A 100 23.15 4.54 40.29
CA LEU A 100 22.50 4.22 39.03
C LEU A 100 21.30 3.30 39.16
N ALA A 101 21.31 2.38 40.13
CA ALA A 101 20.19 1.47 40.33
C ALA A 101 18.93 2.24 40.75
N ALA A 102 19.06 3.29 41.56
CA ALA A 102 17.93 4.14 41.95
C ALA A 102 17.35 4.90 40.74
N ASP A 103 18.22 5.54 39.95
CA ASP A 103 17.81 6.29 38.76
C ASP A 103 17.20 5.38 37.69
N PHE A 104 17.79 4.19 37.48
CA PHE A 104 17.24 3.18 36.59
C PHE A 104 15.89 2.65 37.09
N ALA A 105 15.75 2.47 38.41
CA ALA A 105 14.52 1.98 39.00
C ALA A 105 13.34 2.96 38.86
N ALA A 106 13.63 4.26 38.68
CA ALA A 106 12.64 5.30 38.47
C ALA A 106 12.15 5.39 37.00
N LEU A 107 12.81 4.70 36.06
CA LEU A 107 12.46 4.78 34.64
C LEU A 107 11.12 4.07 34.36
N PRO A 108 10.20 4.68 33.56
CA PRO A 108 8.91 4.09 33.23
C PRO A 108 9.06 3.04 32.11
N LEU A 109 9.87 2.01 32.36
CA LEU A 109 10.20 0.97 31.38
C LEU A 109 9.01 0.04 31.14
N ARG A 110 8.81 -0.34 29.88
CA ARG A 110 7.86 -1.41 29.53
C ARG A 110 8.40 -2.76 29.99
N PRO A 111 7.66 -3.51 30.83
CA PRO A 111 8.14 -4.76 31.40
C PRO A 111 8.53 -5.80 30.34
N MET A 112 7.74 -5.99 29.28
CA MET A 112 8.07 -6.98 28.25
C MET A 112 9.36 -6.66 27.50
N TRP A 113 9.68 -5.38 27.31
CA TRP A 113 10.96 -5.00 26.72
C TRP A 113 12.12 -5.32 27.67
N LEU A 114 11.97 -4.98 28.96
CA LEU A 114 12.98 -5.26 29.99
C LEU A 114 13.23 -6.76 30.15
N ILE A 115 12.17 -7.58 30.13
CA ILE A 115 12.26 -9.04 30.15
C ILE A 115 13.14 -9.56 29.00
N GLY A 116 13.01 -8.97 27.80
CA GLY A 116 13.86 -9.30 26.66
C GLY A 116 15.36 -9.01 26.89
N GLN A 117 15.70 -8.07 27.78
CA GLN A 117 17.09 -7.75 28.14
C GLN A 117 17.69 -8.71 29.18
N LEU A 118 16.88 -9.60 29.79
CA LEU A 118 17.36 -10.56 30.80
C LEU A 118 18.05 -11.78 30.17
N SER A 119 17.67 -12.16 28.95
CA SER A 119 18.14 -13.39 28.29
C SER A 119 19.64 -13.44 27.96
N PRO A 120 20.33 -12.35 27.54
CA PRO A 120 21.74 -12.42 27.15
C PRO A 120 22.73 -12.27 28.31
N VAL A 121 22.27 -12.28 29.57
CA VAL A 121 23.10 -11.97 30.75
C VAL A 121 23.51 -13.25 31.49
N ALA A 122 24.76 -13.32 31.92
CA ALA A 122 25.29 -14.42 32.73
C ALA A 122 24.57 -14.52 34.08
N ASP A 123 24.42 -15.73 34.61
CA ASP A 123 23.67 -15.98 35.84
C ASP A 123 24.35 -15.36 37.07
N THR A 124 23.62 -14.44 37.72
CA THR A 124 23.99 -13.79 38.99
C THR A 124 22.78 -13.85 39.95
N PRO A 125 22.97 -13.75 41.28
CA PRO A 125 21.85 -13.73 42.23
C PRO A 125 20.87 -12.57 41.96
N ASP A 126 21.37 -11.40 41.53
CA ASP A 126 20.52 -10.28 41.13
C ASP A 126 19.73 -10.58 39.84
N LEU A 127 20.31 -11.31 38.89
CA LEU A 127 19.59 -11.75 37.68
C LEU A 127 18.48 -12.75 38.03
N ALA A 128 18.72 -13.66 38.97
CA ALA A 128 17.68 -14.59 39.45
C ALA A 128 16.49 -13.83 40.06
N MET A 129 16.77 -12.77 40.84
CA MET A 129 15.73 -11.88 41.38
C MET A 129 14.97 -11.15 40.26
N ALA A 130 15.66 -10.67 39.23
CA ALA A 130 15.04 -10.04 38.07
C ALA A 130 14.15 -11.02 37.27
N ARG A 131 14.58 -12.28 37.11
CA ARG A 131 13.77 -13.34 36.48
C ARG A 131 12.53 -13.67 37.31
N ALA A 132 12.65 -13.79 38.64
CA ALA A 132 11.49 -13.97 39.51
C ALA A 132 10.51 -12.77 39.44
N GLY A 133 11.04 -11.54 39.35
CA GLY A 133 10.24 -10.35 39.09
C GLY A 133 9.51 -10.40 37.74
N ALA A 134 10.16 -10.93 36.69
CA ALA A 134 9.57 -11.10 35.37
C ALA A 134 8.40 -12.10 35.40
N GLU A 135 8.56 -13.22 36.10
CA GLU A 135 7.50 -14.22 36.29
C GLU A 135 6.31 -13.62 37.06
N ARG A 136 6.57 -12.86 38.14
CA ARG A 136 5.52 -12.14 38.88
C ARG A 136 4.76 -11.16 37.99
N TRP A 137 5.46 -10.42 37.13
CA TRP A 137 4.83 -9.52 36.17
C TRP A 137 3.95 -10.29 35.16
N LEU A 138 4.45 -11.39 34.59
CA LEU A 138 3.71 -12.20 33.64
C LEU A 138 2.45 -12.81 34.27
N ALA A 139 2.56 -13.31 35.49
CA ALA A 139 1.43 -13.83 36.25
C ALA A 139 0.38 -12.73 36.54
N ALA A 140 0.81 -11.55 37.01
CA ALA A 140 -0.08 -10.42 37.25
C ALA A 140 -0.78 -9.95 35.97
N ARG A 141 -0.04 -9.85 34.86
CA ARG A 141 -0.59 -9.52 33.53
C ARG A 141 -1.64 -10.53 33.08
N ASN A 142 -1.34 -11.82 33.18
CA ASN A 142 -2.28 -12.88 32.78
C ASN A 142 -3.55 -12.84 33.63
N ALA A 143 -3.43 -12.67 34.95
CA ALA A 143 -4.58 -12.52 35.85
C ALA A 143 -5.49 -11.34 35.45
N VAL A 144 -4.90 -10.21 35.03
CA VAL A 144 -5.69 -9.06 34.55
C VAL A 144 -6.38 -9.37 33.21
N VAL A 145 -5.69 -10.04 32.28
CA VAL A 145 -6.28 -10.43 30.99
C VAL A 145 -7.45 -11.40 31.19
N GLU A 146 -7.29 -12.39 32.07
CA GLU A 146 -8.33 -13.36 32.43
C GLU A 146 -9.52 -12.68 33.09
N ALA A 147 -9.28 -11.81 34.08
CA ALA A 147 -10.33 -11.05 34.76
C ALA A 147 -11.12 -10.13 33.81
N LEU A 148 -10.45 -9.61 32.77
CA LEU A 148 -11.07 -8.77 31.73
C LEU A 148 -11.65 -9.55 30.55
N HIS A 149 -11.59 -10.88 30.55
CA HIS A 149 -12.09 -11.67 29.42
C HIS A 149 -13.57 -11.38 29.13
N GLY A 150 -14.42 -11.32 30.17
CA GLY A 150 -15.83 -10.99 30.03
C GLY A 150 -16.09 -9.58 29.45
N PHE A 151 -15.23 -8.61 29.78
CA PHE A 151 -15.26 -7.27 29.20
C PHE A 151 -14.96 -7.29 27.70
N VAL A 152 -13.93 -8.05 27.29
CA VAL A 152 -13.57 -8.22 25.88
C VAL A 152 -14.69 -8.91 25.10
N VAL A 153 -15.30 -9.95 25.65
CA VAL A 153 -16.46 -10.63 25.05
C VAL A 153 -17.64 -9.66 24.86
N ALA A 154 -17.94 -8.84 25.87
CA ALA A 154 -19.00 -7.84 25.79
C ALA A 154 -18.75 -6.80 24.68
N LEU A 155 -17.50 -6.34 24.52
CA LEU A 155 -17.13 -5.45 23.41
C LEU A 155 -17.19 -6.15 22.05
N ALA A 156 -16.68 -7.38 21.95
CA ALA A 156 -16.65 -8.15 20.70
C ALA A 156 -18.06 -8.34 20.11
N ARG A 157 -19.07 -8.55 20.97
CA ARG A 157 -20.48 -8.65 20.58
C ARG A 157 -21.06 -7.33 20.05
N ARG A 158 -20.52 -6.18 20.44
CA ARG A 158 -21.03 -4.84 20.05
C ARG A 158 -20.36 -4.28 18.80
N VAL A 159 -19.08 -4.60 18.56
CA VAL A 159 -18.31 -4.04 17.44
C VAL A 159 -18.88 -4.52 16.09
N PRO A 160 -19.14 -3.62 15.12
CA PRO A 160 -19.79 -3.96 13.84
C PRO A 160 -18.79 -4.57 12.83
N THR A 161 -18.18 -5.69 13.20
CA THR A 161 -17.28 -6.50 12.36
C THR A 161 -17.75 -7.95 12.34
N TRP A 162 -19.03 -8.14 12.05
CA TRP A 162 -19.75 -9.42 12.12
C TRP A 162 -19.30 -10.44 11.07
N HIS A 163 -18.68 -9.99 9.99
CA HIS A 163 -18.05 -10.86 8.99
C HIS A 163 -16.78 -11.56 9.51
N VAL A 164 -16.30 -11.18 10.69
CA VAL A 164 -15.21 -11.87 11.40
C VAL A 164 -15.83 -12.74 12.49
N PRO A 165 -15.42 -14.02 12.63
CA PRO A 165 -15.86 -14.90 13.72
C PRO A 165 -15.77 -14.22 15.09
N LEU A 166 -16.67 -14.59 16.01
CA LEU A 166 -16.71 -13.96 17.34
C LEU A 166 -15.42 -14.26 18.11
N GLU A 167 -14.93 -15.48 17.98
CA GLU A 167 -13.71 -16.03 18.59
C GLU A 167 -12.50 -15.20 18.16
N ASP A 168 -12.34 -14.95 16.86
CA ASP A 168 -11.24 -14.14 16.31
C ASP A 168 -11.28 -12.69 16.82
N ARG A 169 -12.49 -12.13 16.94
CA ARG A 169 -12.68 -10.79 17.53
C ARG A 169 -12.28 -10.76 18.99
N ILE A 170 -12.67 -11.77 19.77
CA ILE A 170 -12.30 -11.93 21.18
C ILE A 170 -10.78 -12.03 21.29
N GLN A 171 -10.13 -12.85 20.47
CA GLN A 171 -8.68 -13.03 20.50
C GLN A 171 -7.92 -11.76 20.13
N ALA A 172 -8.35 -11.05 19.08
CA ALA A 172 -7.77 -9.75 18.74
C ALA A 172 -7.93 -8.73 19.87
N GLY A 173 -9.05 -8.78 20.60
CA GLY A 173 -9.28 -7.97 21.79
C GLY A 173 -8.35 -8.34 22.95
N ALA A 174 -8.24 -9.63 23.29
CA ALA A 174 -7.39 -10.13 24.37
C ALA A 174 -5.90 -9.79 24.12
N LEU A 175 -5.44 -9.93 22.88
CA LEU A 175 -4.09 -9.52 22.48
C LEU A 175 -3.89 -8.00 22.65
N ALA A 176 -4.89 -7.20 22.28
CA ALA A 176 -4.84 -5.75 22.45
C ALA A 176 -4.79 -5.35 23.93
N VAL A 177 -5.53 -6.03 24.80
CA VAL A 177 -5.49 -5.84 26.26
C VAL A 177 -4.08 -6.14 26.79
N THR A 178 -3.49 -7.28 26.40
CA THR A 178 -2.14 -7.69 26.82
C THR A 178 -1.11 -6.60 26.55
N VAL A 179 -1.12 -6.02 25.34
CA VAL A 179 -0.18 -4.97 24.93
C VAL A 179 -0.50 -3.61 25.56
N ALA A 180 -1.79 -3.31 25.77
CA ALA A 180 -2.22 -2.02 26.30
C ALA A 180 -1.98 -1.88 27.80
N ILE A 181 -2.15 -2.96 28.58
CA ILE A 181 -1.89 -2.98 30.02
C ILE A 181 -0.45 -2.56 30.33
N GLU A 182 0.51 -2.96 29.48
CA GLU A 182 1.90 -2.55 29.65
C GLU A 182 2.11 -1.03 29.60
N ARG A 183 1.19 -0.29 28.97
CA ARG A 183 1.26 1.17 28.83
C ARG A 183 0.28 1.91 29.74
N PHE A 184 -0.49 1.17 30.55
CA PHE A 184 -1.45 1.77 31.44
C PHE A 184 -0.73 2.49 32.59
N ASP A 185 -1.19 3.71 32.87
CA ASP A 185 -0.64 4.58 33.90
C ASP A 185 -1.75 4.93 34.91
N PRO A 186 -1.73 4.33 36.11
CA PRO A 186 -2.71 4.58 37.15
C PRO A 186 -2.72 6.03 37.66
N ALA A 187 -1.58 6.75 37.57
CA ALA A 187 -1.46 8.11 38.08
C ALA A 187 -2.36 9.11 37.34
N ARG A 188 -2.80 8.76 36.11
CA ARG A 188 -3.73 9.56 35.31
C ARG A 188 -5.17 9.54 35.83
N GLY A 189 -5.49 8.74 36.85
CA GLY A 189 -6.82 8.68 37.47
C GLY A 189 -7.93 8.06 36.60
N THR A 190 -7.60 7.53 35.42
CA THR A 190 -8.58 6.89 34.54
C THR A 190 -8.78 5.41 34.91
N ARG A 191 -10.02 4.93 34.97
CA ARG A 191 -10.30 3.48 35.10
C ARG A 191 -9.65 2.70 33.96
N LEU A 192 -9.12 1.51 34.27
CA LEU A 192 -8.48 0.61 33.32
C LEU A 192 -9.46 0.19 32.21
N THR A 193 -10.71 -0.15 32.54
CA THR A 193 -11.70 -0.51 31.50
C THR A 193 -12.01 0.64 30.55
N THR A 194 -11.96 1.90 31.05
CA THR A 194 -12.18 3.10 30.23
C THR A 194 -11.01 3.32 29.27
N TYR A 195 -9.78 3.12 29.73
CA TYR A 195 -8.59 3.17 28.89
C TYR A 195 -8.59 2.07 27.82
N LEU A 196 -8.96 0.83 28.18
CA LEU A 196 -8.89 -0.32 27.29
C LEU A 196 -9.98 -0.35 26.22
N GLY A 197 -11.18 0.19 26.50
CA GLY A 197 -12.33 0.13 25.58
C GLY A 197 -12.00 0.58 24.15
N PRO A 198 -11.50 1.81 23.94
CA PRO A 198 -11.13 2.30 22.61
C PRO A 198 -10.01 1.49 21.94
N VAL A 199 -9.08 0.94 22.73
CA VAL A 199 -7.94 0.14 22.22
C VAL A 199 -8.43 -1.20 21.67
N VAL A 200 -9.26 -1.89 22.45
CA VAL A 200 -9.87 -3.18 22.09
C VAL A 200 -10.78 -3.02 20.87
N GLU A 201 -11.65 -2.01 20.85
CA GLU A 201 -12.50 -1.74 19.70
C GLU A 201 -11.70 -1.42 18.44
N ARG A 202 -10.62 -0.63 18.56
CA ARG A 202 -9.74 -0.32 17.43
C ARG A 202 -9.06 -1.57 16.89
N ALA A 203 -8.61 -2.48 17.76
CA ALA A 203 -8.00 -3.74 17.35
C ALA A 203 -8.99 -4.61 16.55
N MET A 204 -10.21 -4.78 17.04
CA MET A 204 -11.28 -5.52 16.35
C MET A 204 -11.66 -4.87 15.02
N ARG A 205 -11.82 -3.54 14.98
CA ARG A 205 -12.08 -2.80 13.73
C ARG A 205 -10.94 -2.92 12.74
N ARG A 206 -9.68 -2.93 13.21
CA ARG A 206 -8.51 -3.15 12.35
C ARG A 206 -8.49 -4.57 11.79
N LEU A 207 -8.83 -5.58 12.59
CA LEU A 207 -9.00 -6.95 12.12
C LEU A 207 -10.07 -7.00 11.03
N GLY A 208 -11.27 -6.46 11.28
CA GLY A 208 -12.35 -6.43 10.28
C GLY A 208 -12.03 -5.69 8.99
N ARG A 209 -11.09 -4.73 8.98
CA ARG A 209 -10.60 -4.09 7.74
C ARG A 209 -9.62 -4.96 6.97
N LYS A 210 -8.82 -5.76 7.67
CA LYS A 210 -7.82 -6.65 7.08
C LYS A 210 -8.42 -7.97 6.63
N THR A 211 -9.43 -8.44 7.34
CA THR A 211 -10.18 -9.65 6.98
C THR A 211 -11.11 -9.31 5.82
N PRO A 212 -10.94 -9.93 4.64
CA PRO A 212 -11.84 -9.73 3.52
C PRO A 212 -13.24 -10.23 3.90
N ARG A 213 -14.28 -9.56 3.40
CA ARG A 213 -15.68 -9.93 3.69
C ARG A 213 -16.07 -11.31 3.15
N SER A 214 -15.29 -11.87 2.21
CA SER A 214 -15.44 -13.24 1.73
C SER A 214 -15.11 -14.31 2.78
N ALA A 215 -14.31 -13.99 3.80
CA ALA A 215 -13.92 -14.97 4.82
C ALA A 215 -15.07 -15.37 5.78
N ALA A 216 -16.24 -14.72 5.67
CA ALA A 216 -17.37 -14.89 6.58
C ALA A 216 -18.29 -16.07 6.27
N LEU A 217 -18.10 -16.77 5.14
CA LEU A 217 -19.04 -17.80 4.67
C LEU A 217 -18.85 -19.18 5.29
N ALA A 218 -17.90 -19.36 6.22
CA ALA A 218 -17.63 -20.64 6.87
C ALA A 218 -18.39 -20.84 8.20
N SER A 219 -19.66 -20.43 8.27
CA SER A 219 -20.53 -20.83 9.39
C SER A 219 -21.65 -21.72 8.86
N PRO A 220 -21.57 -23.05 9.07
CA PRO A 220 -22.63 -23.97 8.65
C PRO A 220 -23.88 -23.68 9.48
N GLY A 221 -24.97 -23.30 8.82
CA GLY A 221 -26.30 -23.27 9.45
C GLY A 221 -27.01 -21.91 9.56
N ARG A 222 -26.50 -20.83 8.96
CA ARG A 222 -27.29 -19.59 8.80
C ARG A 222 -27.29 -19.07 7.37
N PRO A 223 -28.39 -19.25 6.61
CA PRO A 223 -28.53 -18.58 5.32
C PRO A 223 -28.61 -17.08 5.58
N THR A 224 -27.49 -16.37 5.39
CA THR A 224 -27.48 -14.91 5.51
C THR A 224 -27.65 -14.34 4.11
N VAL A 225 -28.89 -14.38 3.60
CA VAL A 225 -29.28 -13.60 2.43
C VAL A 225 -29.34 -12.14 2.87
N TRP A 226 -28.33 -11.36 2.50
CA TRP A 226 -28.49 -9.91 2.50
C TRP A 226 -29.25 -9.54 1.23
N LEU A 227 -30.53 -9.22 1.38
CA LEU A 227 -31.26 -8.46 0.37
C LEU A 227 -30.54 -7.10 0.23
N ALA A 228 -29.75 -6.95 -0.83
CA ALA A 228 -29.48 -5.62 -1.35
C ALA A 228 -30.83 -5.01 -1.76
N PRO A 229 -31.10 -3.72 -1.48
CA PRO A 229 -32.33 -3.11 -1.94
C PRO A 229 -32.35 -3.24 -3.46
N SER A 230 -33.35 -3.97 -3.96
CA SER A 230 -33.63 -4.10 -5.39
C SER A 230 -33.64 -2.71 -6.00
N ALA A 231 -32.81 -2.47 -7.01
CA ALA A 231 -32.80 -1.25 -7.78
C ALA A 231 -34.00 -1.21 -8.74
N SER A 232 -35.21 -1.27 -8.20
CA SER A 232 -36.46 -1.19 -8.94
C SER A 232 -37.50 -0.46 -8.09
N HIS A 233 -37.49 0.86 -8.19
CA HIS A 233 -38.46 1.88 -7.73
C HIS A 233 -37.82 2.94 -6.84
N VAL A 234 -37.26 3.97 -7.46
CA VAL A 234 -37.38 5.35 -6.97
C VAL A 234 -37.51 6.24 -8.22
N ASP A 235 -38.75 6.47 -8.61
CA ASP A 235 -39.09 7.61 -9.44
C ASP A 235 -38.82 8.90 -8.65
N GLY A 236 -38.20 9.86 -9.34
CA GLY A 236 -38.38 11.30 -9.10
C GLY A 236 -37.93 11.89 -7.76
N GLY A 237 -36.69 12.40 -7.71
CA GLY A 237 -36.40 13.62 -6.94
C GLY A 237 -35.33 13.52 -5.86
N ALA A 238 -34.04 13.61 -6.24
CA ALA A 238 -32.98 14.13 -5.38
C ALA A 238 -31.74 14.54 -6.21
N PRO A 239 -31.00 15.59 -5.78
CA PRO A 239 -30.06 16.30 -6.64
C PRO A 239 -28.80 15.50 -6.94
N ARG A 240 -28.38 15.53 -8.22
CA ARG A 240 -27.12 14.97 -8.71
C ARG A 240 -25.92 15.64 -8.02
N ALA A 241 -25.38 15.01 -6.98
CA ALA A 241 -24.09 15.38 -6.41
C ALA A 241 -22.96 15.04 -7.40
N LYS A 242 -22.28 16.07 -7.91
CA LYS A 242 -21.04 15.97 -8.69
C LYS A 242 -19.90 15.51 -7.78
N GLY A 243 -19.62 14.22 -7.77
CA GLY A 243 -18.40 13.62 -7.25
C GLY A 243 -17.97 12.46 -8.16
N PRO A 244 -16.70 11.99 -8.11
CA PRO A 244 -16.30 10.82 -8.88
C PRO A 244 -17.25 9.68 -8.53
N ARG A 245 -17.91 9.11 -9.54
CA ARG A 245 -18.79 7.95 -9.38
C ARG A 245 -18.01 6.88 -8.64
N ARG A 246 -18.22 6.78 -7.32
CA ARG A 246 -17.90 5.58 -6.56
C ARG A 246 -18.80 4.53 -7.19
N GLY A 247 -18.24 3.71 -8.08
CA GLY A 247 -18.92 2.52 -8.61
C GLY A 247 -19.49 1.69 -7.45
N PRO A 248 -20.43 0.77 -7.73
CA PRO A 248 -21.19 0.07 -6.70
C PRO A 248 -20.25 -0.44 -5.61
N ARG A 249 -20.32 0.20 -4.44
CA ARG A 249 -19.52 -0.16 -3.26
C ARG A 249 -20.14 -1.40 -2.66
N GLY A 250 -19.79 -2.55 -3.22
CA GLY A 250 -20.22 -3.84 -2.72
C GLY A 250 -20.22 -4.89 -3.81
N VAL A 251 -19.05 -5.30 -4.29
CA VAL A 251 -18.94 -6.61 -4.92
C VAL A 251 -18.96 -7.63 -3.77
N THR A 252 -20.10 -8.29 -3.59
CA THR A 252 -20.21 -9.43 -2.67
C THR A 252 -19.60 -10.62 -3.37
N LEU A 253 -18.55 -11.18 -2.79
CA LEU A 253 -17.96 -12.42 -3.27
C LEU A 253 -18.91 -13.57 -2.90
N VAL A 254 -19.26 -14.37 -3.89
CA VAL A 254 -20.10 -15.57 -3.75
C VAL A 254 -19.20 -16.79 -3.96
N THR A 255 -19.40 -17.83 -3.17
CA THR A 255 -18.67 -19.09 -3.35
C THR A 255 -19.13 -19.78 -4.63
N LEU A 256 -18.20 -20.43 -5.33
CA LEU A 256 -18.54 -21.23 -6.52
C LEU A 256 -19.44 -22.43 -6.17
N ASP A 257 -19.37 -22.91 -4.93
CA ASP A 257 -20.24 -23.98 -4.42
C ASP A 257 -21.66 -23.50 -4.06
N ALA A 258 -21.94 -22.19 -4.17
CA ALA A 258 -23.26 -21.66 -3.86
C ALA A 258 -24.32 -22.30 -4.78
N ARG A 259 -25.40 -22.81 -4.17
CA ARG A 259 -26.54 -23.40 -4.88
C ARG A 259 -27.72 -22.43 -4.87
N GLY A 260 -28.40 -22.32 -6.01
CA GLY A 260 -29.62 -21.54 -6.12
C GLY A 260 -30.82 -22.31 -5.57
N GLU A 261 -31.78 -21.61 -4.96
CA GLU A 261 -32.99 -22.22 -4.39
C GLU A 261 -33.85 -22.94 -5.44
N HIS A 262 -33.77 -22.51 -6.70
CA HIS A 262 -34.56 -23.04 -7.82
C HIS A 262 -33.71 -23.43 -9.03
N VAL A 263 -32.40 -23.59 -8.85
CA VAL A 263 -31.48 -23.93 -9.95
C VAL A 263 -30.66 -25.16 -9.56
N PRO A 264 -30.69 -26.24 -10.35
CA PRO A 264 -29.88 -27.41 -10.07
C PRO A 264 -28.38 -27.10 -10.24
N GLY A 265 -27.56 -27.75 -9.41
CA GLY A 265 -26.10 -27.62 -9.48
C GLY A 265 -25.52 -26.43 -8.71
N SER A 266 -24.19 -26.38 -8.66
CA SER A 266 -23.43 -25.28 -8.08
C SER A 266 -23.24 -24.13 -9.07
N LEU A 267 -22.81 -22.95 -8.59
CA LEU A 267 -22.43 -21.85 -9.46
C LEU A 267 -21.22 -22.23 -10.35
N ALA A 268 -20.28 -23.03 -9.83
CA ALA A 268 -19.14 -23.55 -10.58
C ALA A 268 -19.56 -24.35 -11.83
N GLU A 269 -20.56 -25.22 -11.69
CA GLU A 269 -21.08 -26.03 -12.82
C GLU A 269 -21.76 -25.20 -13.91
N ARG A 270 -22.18 -23.97 -13.58
CA ARG A 270 -22.92 -23.08 -14.48
C ARG A 270 -22.06 -22.01 -15.13
N LEU A 271 -20.89 -21.73 -14.57
CA LEU A 271 -19.97 -20.75 -15.13
C LEU A 271 -19.19 -21.42 -16.26
N LEU A 272 -19.44 -20.94 -17.48
CA LEU A 272 -18.67 -21.32 -18.66
C LEU A 272 -17.32 -20.62 -18.61
N ASP A 273 -16.27 -21.34 -18.99
CA ASP A 273 -14.95 -20.75 -19.21
C ASP A 273 -14.93 -20.10 -20.62
N PRO A 274 -14.86 -18.76 -20.71
CA PRO A 274 -14.83 -18.09 -22.01
C PRO A 274 -13.52 -18.32 -22.79
N ALA A 275 -12.48 -18.85 -22.15
CA ALA A 275 -11.22 -19.17 -22.81
C ALA A 275 -11.26 -20.52 -23.55
N ILE A 276 -12.25 -21.37 -23.27
CA ILE A 276 -12.38 -22.68 -23.91
C ILE A 276 -13.32 -22.51 -25.12
N PRO A 277 -12.82 -22.68 -26.36
CA PRO A 277 -13.68 -22.63 -27.54
C PRO A 277 -14.71 -23.75 -27.52
N THR A 278 -15.92 -23.49 -28.00
CA THR A 278 -16.96 -24.50 -28.11
C THR A 278 -16.64 -25.53 -29.20
N PRO A 279 -17.24 -26.74 -29.16
CA PRO A 279 -17.11 -27.70 -30.26
C PRO A 279 -17.53 -27.10 -31.62
N GLU A 280 -18.54 -26.23 -31.64
CA GLU A 280 -18.94 -25.48 -32.82
C GLU A 280 -17.85 -24.51 -33.30
N ASP A 281 -17.24 -23.74 -32.39
CA ASP A 281 -16.11 -22.85 -32.74
C ASP A 281 -14.94 -23.63 -33.33
N LEU A 282 -14.62 -24.79 -32.74
CA LEU A 282 -13.58 -25.68 -33.26
C LEU A 282 -13.95 -26.22 -34.65
N ALA A 283 -15.21 -26.61 -34.88
CA ALA A 283 -15.67 -27.05 -36.19
C ALA A 283 -15.56 -25.92 -37.24
N ILE A 284 -15.98 -24.70 -36.90
CA ILE A 284 -15.83 -23.52 -37.76
C ILE A 284 -14.36 -23.30 -38.09
N LEU A 285 -13.47 -23.28 -37.09
CA LEU A 285 -12.03 -23.13 -37.28
C LEU A 285 -11.44 -24.21 -38.19
N THR A 286 -11.91 -25.47 -38.10
CA THR A 286 -11.43 -26.55 -38.97
C THR A 286 -11.86 -26.36 -40.43
N VAL A 287 -13.11 -25.95 -40.67
CA VAL A 287 -13.64 -25.67 -42.01
C VAL A 287 -12.94 -24.45 -42.61
N ASP A 288 -12.77 -23.38 -41.82
CA ASP A 288 -12.07 -22.16 -42.23
C ASP A 288 -10.60 -22.43 -42.55
N ALA A 289 -9.91 -23.23 -41.74
CA ALA A 289 -8.53 -23.64 -42.00
C ALA A 289 -8.42 -24.48 -43.29
N ALA A 290 -9.36 -25.39 -43.54
CA ALA A 290 -9.38 -26.19 -44.77
C ALA A 290 -9.60 -25.30 -46.01
N ARG A 291 -10.52 -24.32 -45.91
CA ARG A 291 -10.77 -23.34 -46.97
C ARG A 291 -9.56 -22.44 -47.21
N ALA A 292 -8.93 -21.92 -46.16
CA ALA A 292 -7.74 -21.10 -46.25
C ALA A 292 -6.57 -21.86 -46.92
N ARG A 293 -6.37 -23.14 -46.58
CA ARG A 293 -5.37 -24.01 -47.25
C ARG A 293 -5.69 -24.22 -48.72
N ALA A 294 -6.95 -24.45 -49.07
CA ALA A 294 -7.37 -24.63 -50.46
C ALA A 294 -7.13 -23.36 -51.30
N GLU A 295 -7.43 -22.18 -50.76
CA GLU A 295 -7.17 -20.90 -51.44
C GLU A 295 -5.68 -20.58 -51.55
N LEU A 296 -4.90 -20.83 -50.48
CA LEU A 296 -3.44 -20.72 -50.54
C LEU A 296 -2.84 -21.62 -51.63
N GLY A 297 -3.34 -22.85 -51.77
CA GLY A 297 -2.89 -23.79 -52.80
C GLY A 297 -3.12 -23.33 -54.25
N ARG A 298 -3.98 -22.33 -54.48
CA ARG A 298 -4.23 -21.73 -55.80
C ARG A 298 -3.22 -20.64 -56.18
N LEU A 299 -2.40 -20.19 -55.24
CA LEU A 299 -1.43 -19.10 -55.45
C LEU A 299 -0.14 -19.62 -56.10
N PRO A 300 0.65 -18.74 -56.74
CA PRO A 300 2.01 -19.08 -57.15
C PRO A 300 2.86 -19.57 -55.96
N PRO A 301 3.74 -20.57 -56.14
CA PRO A 301 4.62 -21.10 -55.10
C PRO A 301 5.38 -20.04 -54.25
N PRO A 302 5.98 -18.96 -54.83
CA PRO A 302 6.68 -17.97 -54.03
C PRO A 302 5.73 -17.14 -53.12
N GLU A 303 4.47 -16.95 -53.50
CA GLU A 303 3.49 -16.23 -52.68
C GLU A 303 3.01 -17.11 -51.52
N GLN A 304 2.81 -18.41 -51.77
CA GLN A 304 2.50 -19.39 -50.72
C GLN A 304 3.59 -19.43 -49.64
N GLU A 305 4.85 -19.43 -50.07
CA GLU A 305 6.00 -19.48 -49.18
C GLU A 305 6.13 -18.19 -48.34
N VAL A 306 5.95 -17.02 -48.97
CA VAL A 306 5.94 -15.73 -48.25
C VAL A 306 4.80 -15.68 -47.23
N LEU A 307 3.57 -16.07 -47.60
CA LEU A 307 2.41 -16.06 -46.70
C LEU A 307 2.56 -17.09 -45.57
N GLY A 308 3.09 -18.27 -45.87
CA GLY A 308 3.39 -19.31 -44.89
C GLY A 308 4.34 -18.82 -43.79
N LEU A 309 5.42 -18.13 -44.18
CA LEU A 309 6.39 -17.56 -43.23
C LEU A 309 5.84 -16.34 -42.49
N LEU A 310 5.01 -15.50 -43.13
CA LEU A 310 4.43 -14.32 -42.49
C LEU A 310 3.44 -14.67 -41.37
N PHE A 311 2.60 -15.67 -41.60
CA PHE A 311 1.54 -16.08 -40.69
C PHE A 311 1.87 -17.33 -39.87
N GLY A 312 3.03 -17.95 -40.09
CA GLY A 312 3.46 -19.15 -39.36
C GLY A 312 2.61 -20.38 -39.68
N LEU A 313 2.10 -20.51 -40.90
CA LEU A 313 1.09 -21.53 -41.28
C LEU A 313 1.66 -22.96 -41.36
N GLY A 314 2.97 -23.13 -41.21
CA GLY A 314 3.65 -24.43 -41.21
C GLY A 314 4.38 -24.73 -39.90
N ASP A 315 5.25 -23.83 -39.46
CA ASP A 315 6.09 -23.99 -38.26
C ASP A 315 5.50 -23.33 -37.00
N GLY A 316 4.34 -22.65 -37.12
CA GLY A 316 3.70 -21.93 -36.02
C GLY A 316 4.32 -20.58 -35.69
N GLU A 317 5.39 -20.17 -36.40
CA GLU A 317 6.18 -18.99 -36.09
C GLU A 317 5.96 -17.89 -37.13
N ALA A 318 5.15 -16.89 -36.77
CA ALA A 318 4.90 -15.73 -37.62
C ALA A 318 6.13 -14.84 -37.74
N ARG A 319 6.63 -14.64 -38.96
CA ARG A 319 7.83 -13.83 -39.24
C ARG A 319 7.45 -12.45 -39.74
N ARG A 320 8.27 -11.45 -39.39
CA ARG A 320 8.12 -10.09 -39.96
C ARG A 320 8.41 -10.14 -41.46
N ALA A 321 7.75 -9.27 -42.24
CA ALA A 321 7.91 -9.20 -43.70
C ALA A 321 9.36 -9.10 -44.20
N ARG A 322 10.25 -8.46 -43.43
CA ARG A 322 11.69 -8.42 -43.75
C ARG A 322 12.36 -9.79 -43.64
N ALA A 323 12.04 -10.54 -42.59
CA ALA A 323 12.60 -11.88 -42.36
C ALA A 323 11.98 -12.90 -43.32
N ALA A 324 10.66 -12.86 -43.54
CA ALA A 324 9.99 -13.70 -44.54
C ALA A 324 10.52 -13.43 -45.95
N GLY A 325 10.65 -12.15 -46.33
CA GLY A 325 11.20 -11.77 -47.64
C GLY A 325 12.66 -12.20 -47.84
N ALA A 326 13.50 -12.08 -46.81
CA ALA A 326 14.90 -12.52 -46.88
C ALA A 326 15.04 -14.03 -47.12
N VAL A 327 14.13 -14.86 -46.58
CA VAL A 327 14.14 -16.31 -46.78
C VAL A 327 13.70 -16.68 -48.20
N VAL A 328 12.68 -16.01 -48.74
CA VAL A 328 12.14 -16.29 -50.09
C VAL A 328 12.92 -15.56 -51.20
N GLY A 329 13.83 -14.65 -50.84
CA GLY A 329 14.61 -13.87 -51.81
C GLY A 329 13.87 -12.66 -52.39
N VAL A 330 12.88 -12.12 -51.68
CA VAL A 330 12.10 -10.94 -52.08
C VAL A 330 12.27 -9.76 -51.11
N SER A 331 12.03 -8.53 -51.59
CA SER A 331 12.13 -7.35 -50.74
C SER A 331 11.06 -7.34 -49.63
N ALA A 332 11.35 -6.67 -48.51
CA ALA A 332 10.39 -6.51 -47.42
C ALA A 332 9.10 -5.77 -47.84
N ALA A 333 9.20 -4.86 -48.82
CA ALA A 333 8.05 -4.16 -49.39
C ALA A 333 7.19 -5.10 -50.24
N THR A 334 7.82 -5.98 -51.02
CA THR A 334 7.15 -7.02 -51.81
C THR A 334 6.40 -8.00 -50.90
N ALA A 335 7.04 -8.47 -49.82
CA ALA A 335 6.39 -9.35 -48.85
C ALA A 335 5.17 -8.70 -48.16
N ARG A 336 5.23 -7.40 -47.85
CA ARG A 336 4.06 -6.65 -47.33
C ARG A 336 2.95 -6.53 -48.38
N ARG A 337 3.32 -6.22 -49.63
CA ARG A 337 2.33 -6.13 -50.72
C ARG A 337 1.62 -7.45 -50.95
N VAL A 338 2.34 -8.58 -50.95
CA VAL A 338 1.75 -9.93 -51.05
C VAL A 338 0.76 -10.18 -49.90
N ARG A 339 1.13 -9.83 -48.66
CA ARG A 339 0.24 -9.92 -47.49
C ARG A 339 -1.02 -9.08 -47.66
N ASP A 340 -0.87 -7.82 -48.06
CA ASP A 340 -1.98 -6.88 -48.15
C ASP A 340 -2.92 -7.29 -49.31
N CYS A 341 -2.37 -7.73 -50.45
CA CYS A 341 -3.15 -8.33 -51.54
C CYS A 341 -3.90 -9.61 -51.12
N ALA A 342 -3.30 -10.42 -50.23
CA ALA A 342 -3.96 -11.60 -49.66
C ALA A 342 -5.12 -11.23 -48.74
N LEU A 343 -4.93 -10.25 -47.85
CA LEU A 343 -5.96 -9.78 -46.92
C LEU A 343 -7.11 -9.05 -47.63
N ASP A 344 -6.83 -8.37 -48.74
CA ASP A 344 -7.84 -7.67 -49.56
C ASP A 344 -8.60 -8.60 -50.53
N GLY A 345 -8.28 -9.90 -50.57
CA GLY A 345 -8.92 -10.87 -51.46
C GLY A 345 -8.61 -10.69 -52.95
N ARG A 346 -7.52 -9.97 -53.28
CA ARG A 346 -7.12 -9.60 -54.66
C ARG A 346 -5.96 -10.45 -55.22
N LEU A 347 -5.86 -11.71 -54.81
CA LEU A 347 -4.75 -12.60 -55.18
C LEU A 347 -4.75 -13.06 -56.65
N HIS A 348 -5.72 -12.64 -57.46
CA HIS A 348 -5.75 -12.88 -58.91
C HIS A 348 -5.36 -11.63 -59.71
N VAL A 349 -4.12 -11.16 -59.53
CA VAL A 349 -3.52 -10.17 -60.44
C VAL A 349 -2.28 -10.76 -61.11
N ARG A 350 -2.48 -11.09 -62.39
CA ARG A 350 -1.53 -11.42 -63.47
C ARG A 350 -0.03 -11.36 -63.13
N ALA A 351 0.63 -12.50 -63.35
CA ALA A 351 2.06 -12.78 -63.19
C ALA A 351 3.04 -11.98 -64.09
N VAL A 352 2.70 -10.78 -64.56
CA VAL A 352 3.58 -10.00 -65.47
C VAL A 352 4.22 -8.78 -64.79
N ASP A 353 3.70 -8.31 -63.66
CA ASP A 353 4.20 -7.07 -63.03
C ASP A 353 5.24 -7.29 -61.91
N LEU A 354 5.56 -8.54 -61.56
CA LEU A 354 6.42 -8.82 -60.40
C LEU A 354 7.92 -8.92 -60.74
N ALA A 355 8.28 -9.25 -61.99
CA ALA A 355 9.67 -9.27 -62.44
C ALA A 355 10.29 -7.85 -62.46
N ALA A 356 9.48 -6.81 -62.71
CA ALA A 356 9.90 -5.42 -62.66
C ALA A 356 10.06 -4.89 -61.22
N ALA A 357 9.29 -5.43 -60.26
CA ALA A 357 9.34 -5.01 -58.85
C ALA A 357 10.50 -5.65 -58.06
N LEU A 358 11.15 -6.68 -58.61
CA LEU A 358 12.35 -7.32 -58.03
C LEU A 358 13.65 -6.61 -58.45
N GLY A 359 13.57 -5.57 -59.31
CA GLY A 359 14.69 -4.73 -59.73
C GLY A 359 14.89 -3.51 -58.83
N GLY A 360 15.74 -3.66 -57.81
CA GLY A 360 16.59 -2.60 -57.25
C GLY A 360 15.98 -1.25 -56.86
N VAL A 361 15.58 -1.12 -55.60
CA VAL A 361 15.73 0.15 -54.85
C VAL A 361 16.17 -0.16 -53.42
N SER A 362 17.36 0.31 -53.05
CA SER A 362 17.89 0.29 -51.68
C SER A 362 17.16 1.35 -50.85
N MET A 363 16.56 0.98 -49.73
CA MET A 363 16.00 1.92 -48.75
C MET A 363 17.00 2.13 -47.60
N PRO A 364 17.17 3.36 -47.08
CA PRO A 364 18.10 3.64 -45.99
C PRO A 364 17.65 3.00 -44.67
N ASP A 365 18.63 2.83 -43.77
CA ASP A 365 18.52 2.21 -42.45
C ASP A 365 17.46 2.88 -41.56
N PRO A 366 16.49 2.16 -40.96
CA PRO A 366 15.45 2.74 -40.08
C PRO A 366 15.99 3.44 -38.83
N LEU A 367 17.27 3.24 -38.47
CA LEU A 367 17.92 4.00 -37.40
C LEU A 367 18.44 5.38 -37.86
N SER A 368 18.46 5.65 -39.16
CA SER A 368 18.92 6.92 -39.75
C SER A 368 17.79 7.92 -40.06
N ALA A 369 16.53 7.54 -39.85
CA ALA A 369 15.33 8.30 -40.25
C ALA A 369 14.32 8.51 -39.09
N GLY A 370 14.81 8.92 -37.91
CA GLY A 370 13.97 9.20 -36.76
C GLY A 370 14.51 10.35 -35.91
N VAL A 371 13.62 11.00 -35.17
CA VAL A 371 13.91 12.18 -34.35
C VAL A 371 13.68 11.86 -32.88
N LEU A 372 14.58 12.34 -32.02
CA LEU A 372 14.45 12.27 -30.56
C LEU A 372 13.70 13.49 -30.06
N LEU A 373 12.61 13.26 -29.34
CA LEU A 373 11.81 14.31 -28.72
C LEU A 373 11.88 14.18 -27.21
N LYS A 374 12.09 15.32 -26.54
CA LYS A 374 12.02 15.43 -25.08
C LYS A 374 10.98 16.49 -24.74
N LEU A 375 9.95 16.08 -24.00
CA LEU A 375 8.88 16.98 -23.56
C LEU A 375 9.15 17.42 -22.12
N ASP A 376 9.65 18.64 -21.97
CA ASP A 376 9.90 19.26 -20.67
C ASP A 376 8.74 20.21 -20.32
N VAL A 377 8.01 19.87 -19.25
CA VAL A 377 6.90 20.69 -18.74
C VAL A 377 7.00 20.83 -17.23
N THR A 378 7.26 22.05 -16.79
CA THR A 378 7.29 22.46 -15.38
C THR A 378 6.02 23.20 -15.03
N ILE A 379 5.33 22.73 -13.98
CA ILE A 379 4.11 23.37 -13.47
C ILE A 379 4.30 23.74 -12.00
N TRP A 380 3.82 24.92 -11.62
CA TRP A 380 3.77 25.31 -10.22
C TRP A 380 2.72 24.47 -9.48
N THR A 381 3.10 23.96 -8.31
CA THR A 381 2.23 23.04 -7.54
C THR A 381 1.11 23.75 -6.77
N GLY A 382 1.02 25.08 -6.84
CA GLY A 382 0.04 25.88 -6.09
C GLY A 382 0.17 25.73 -4.58
N SER A 383 1.36 25.35 -4.09
CA SER A 383 1.61 25.07 -2.68
C SER A 383 2.89 25.74 -2.20
N ALA A 384 2.88 26.16 -0.94
CA ALA A 384 4.03 26.70 -0.23
C ALA A 384 4.27 25.92 1.06
N ALA A 385 5.50 25.98 1.59
CA ALA A 385 5.76 25.46 2.93
C ALA A 385 4.89 26.20 3.95
N LEU A 386 4.29 25.46 4.88
CA LEU A 386 3.52 26.03 5.97
C LEU A 386 4.49 26.54 7.04
N SER A 387 4.31 27.78 7.47
CA SER A 387 5.13 28.42 8.50
C SER A 387 4.37 28.58 9.81
N ALA A 388 5.08 28.74 10.94
CA ALA A 388 4.43 28.91 12.25
C ALA A 388 3.46 30.10 12.32
N PRO A 389 3.77 31.28 11.73
CA PRO A 389 2.85 32.40 11.69
C PRO A 389 1.54 32.12 10.94
N ASP A 390 1.55 31.20 9.96
CA ASP A 390 0.35 30.82 9.20
C ASP A 390 -0.72 30.14 10.07
N LEU A 391 -0.32 29.62 11.24
CA LEU A 391 -1.19 28.99 12.22
C LEU A 391 -1.43 29.86 13.46
N GLY A 392 -0.93 31.11 13.45
CA GLY A 392 -0.97 32.00 14.62
C GLY A 392 -0.04 31.55 15.75
N LEU A 393 1.01 30.79 15.42
CA LEU A 393 1.93 30.20 16.40
C LEU A 393 3.30 30.88 16.34
N ASP A 394 3.94 31.02 17.49
CA ASP A 394 5.31 31.54 17.60
C ASP A 394 6.32 30.55 16.97
N PRO A 395 7.17 30.99 16.02
CA PRO A 395 8.22 30.17 15.41
C PRO A 395 9.10 29.40 16.41
N ALA A 396 9.37 29.98 17.60
CA ALA A 396 10.17 29.32 18.64
C ALA A 396 9.47 28.08 19.24
N SER A 397 8.12 28.04 19.23
CA SER A 397 7.33 26.94 19.78
C SER A 397 7.27 25.69 18.88
N ILE A 398 7.47 25.83 17.57
CA ILE A 398 7.29 24.74 16.59
C ILE A 398 8.61 24.06 16.23
N ALA A 399 9.71 24.81 16.20
CA ALA A 399 11.01 24.36 15.69
C ALA A 399 11.56 23.09 16.38
N ALA A 400 11.12 22.80 17.62
CA ALA A 400 11.60 21.66 18.39
C ALA A 400 10.84 20.33 18.15
N HIS A 401 9.59 20.36 17.66
CA HIS A 401 8.70 19.18 17.79
C HIS A 401 7.85 18.81 16.56
N TYR A 402 7.73 19.66 15.53
CA TYR A 402 6.85 19.37 14.39
C TYR A 402 7.45 19.78 13.04
N THR A 403 7.37 18.87 12.04
CA THR A 403 7.57 19.24 10.63
C THR A 403 6.24 19.74 10.06
N LEU A 404 6.14 21.04 9.83
CA LEU A 404 4.95 21.62 9.20
C LEU A 404 4.85 21.16 7.73
N GLY A 405 3.62 20.90 7.29
CA GLY A 405 3.33 20.44 5.94
C GLY A 405 3.41 21.55 4.90
N ARG A 406 2.61 21.44 3.83
CA ARG A 406 2.45 22.50 2.84
C ARG A 406 1.06 23.10 2.94
N LYS A 407 0.97 24.42 2.80
CA LYS A 407 -0.29 25.13 2.57
C LYS A 407 -0.57 25.25 1.08
N ARG A 408 -1.84 25.22 0.72
CA ARG A 408 -2.28 25.55 -0.64
C ARG A 408 -2.37 27.07 -0.75
N LEU A 409 -1.92 27.61 -1.88
CA LEU A 409 -2.02 29.03 -2.20
C LEU A 409 -3.23 29.31 -3.11
N VAL A 410 -3.77 28.26 -3.73
CA VAL A 410 -4.97 28.30 -4.56
C VAL A 410 -5.80 27.02 -4.33
N PRO A 411 -7.12 27.04 -4.59
CA PRO A 411 -7.96 25.86 -4.49
C PRO A 411 -7.48 24.77 -5.43
N LYS A 412 -7.73 23.51 -5.05
CA LYS A 412 -7.27 22.34 -5.83
C LYS A 412 -7.74 22.38 -7.29
N HIS A 413 -8.96 22.87 -7.52
CA HIS A 413 -9.59 22.89 -8.83
C HIS A 413 -9.03 23.97 -9.76
N ALA A 414 -8.36 25.00 -9.23
CA ALA A 414 -7.83 26.11 -10.03
C ALA A 414 -6.70 25.69 -10.97
N LEU A 415 -5.93 24.64 -10.62
CA LEU A 415 -4.85 24.10 -11.44
C LEU A 415 -5.27 22.91 -12.33
N ASP A 416 -6.49 22.41 -12.18
CA ASP A 416 -6.96 21.23 -12.93
C ASP A 416 -6.95 21.44 -14.46
N PRO A 417 -7.34 22.62 -15.00
CA PRO A 417 -7.24 22.89 -16.43
C PRO A 417 -5.81 22.83 -16.96
N VAL A 418 -4.86 23.46 -16.26
CA VAL A 418 -3.43 23.44 -16.61
C VAL A 418 -2.90 22.00 -16.61
N ALA A 419 -3.18 21.24 -15.54
CA ALA A 419 -2.77 19.84 -15.42
C ALA A 419 -3.40 18.94 -16.50
N SER A 420 -4.61 19.27 -16.99
CA SER A 420 -5.27 18.54 -18.06
C SER A 420 -4.54 18.67 -19.39
N VAL A 421 -4.12 19.89 -19.76
CA VAL A 421 -3.37 20.12 -21.00
C VAL A 421 -2.03 19.39 -20.98
N VAL A 422 -1.32 19.39 -19.85
CA VAL A 422 -0.05 18.66 -19.70
C VAL A 422 -0.24 17.15 -19.85
N ARG A 423 -1.30 16.58 -19.27
CA ARG A 423 -1.61 15.14 -19.45
C ARG A 423 -1.89 14.80 -20.91
N GLN A 424 -2.64 15.65 -21.62
CA GLN A 424 -2.94 15.44 -23.04
C GLN A 424 -1.68 15.52 -23.91
N ALA A 425 -0.77 16.46 -23.63
CA ALA A 425 0.51 16.57 -24.35
C ALA A 425 1.40 15.34 -24.14
N ARG A 426 1.47 14.81 -22.91
CA ARG A 426 2.19 13.55 -22.62
C ARG A 426 1.57 12.35 -23.33
N TYR A 427 0.24 12.25 -23.33
CA TYR A 427 -0.47 11.16 -24.00
C TYR A 427 -0.29 11.17 -25.52
N ALA A 428 -0.33 12.36 -26.14
CA ALA A 428 -0.06 12.54 -27.56
C ALA A 428 1.34 12.02 -27.93
N LEU A 429 2.34 12.38 -27.13
CA LEU A 429 3.72 11.89 -27.31
C LEU A 429 3.81 10.37 -27.09
N ASP A 430 3.20 9.84 -26.03
CA ASP A 430 3.26 8.41 -25.70
C ASP A 430 2.58 7.52 -26.76
N SER A 431 1.54 8.01 -27.44
CA SER A 431 0.78 7.24 -28.42
C SER A 431 1.51 6.95 -29.74
N LEU A 432 2.50 7.77 -30.09
CA LEU A 432 3.20 7.76 -31.37
C LEU A 432 4.73 7.71 -31.22
N SER A 433 5.23 7.27 -30.06
CA SER A 433 6.67 7.24 -29.77
C SER A 433 7.11 6.03 -28.96
N HIS A 434 8.42 5.74 -29.00
CA HIS A 434 9.05 4.71 -28.19
C HIS A 434 9.84 5.32 -27.00
N PRO A 435 9.67 4.83 -25.76
CA PRO A 435 10.46 5.27 -24.61
C PRO A 435 11.93 4.93 -24.73
N LEU A 436 12.80 5.86 -24.32
CA LEU A 436 14.22 5.61 -24.09
C LEU A 436 14.58 5.74 -22.60
N PRO A 437 15.69 5.12 -22.14
CA PRO A 437 16.08 5.09 -20.73
C PRO A 437 16.36 6.47 -20.11
N ASP A 438 16.70 7.46 -20.92
CA ASP A 438 17.00 8.84 -20.50
C ASP A 438 15.75 9.73 -20.38
N GLY A 439 14.56 9.16 -20.63
CA GLY A 439 13.28 9.87 -20.61
C GLY A 439 12.93 10.58 -21.92
N SER A 440 13.80 10.52 -22.94
CA SER A 440 13.49 10.97 -24.29
C SER A 440 12.61 9.94 -25.02
N ARG A 441 12.01 10.36 -26.12
CA ARG A 441 11.08 9.57 -26.93
C ARG A 441 11.54 9.54 -28.38
N PHE A 442 11.67 8.34 -28.95
CA PHE A 442 12.00 8.18 -30.36
C PHE A 442 10.73 8.21 -31.22
N VAL A 443 10.71 9.08 -32.22
CA VAL A 443 9.60 9.25 -33.18
C VAL A 443 10.13 9.05 -34.59
N LEU A 444 9.39 8.31 -35.42
CA LEU A 444 9.77 8.10 -36.82
C LEU A 444 9.63 9.41 -37.60
N GLU A 445 10.53 9.66 -38.55
CA GLU A 445 10.49 10.87 -39.39
C GLU A 445 9.15 11.03 -40.12
N THR A 446 8.51 9.93 -40.51
CA THR A 446 7.18 9.94 -41.14
C THR A 446 6.05 10.41 -40.22
N THR A 447 6.20 10.24 -38.90
CA THR A 447 5.21 10.60 -37.87
C THR A 447 5.56 11.88 -37.11
N ALA A 448 6.80 12.36 -37.23
CA ALA A 448 7.29 13.54 -36.53
C ALA A 448 6.46 14.81 -36.81
N PRO A 449 6.03 15.12 -38.05
CA PRO A 449 5.21 16.31 -38.31
C PRO A 449 3.86 16.29 -37.60
N GLU A 450 3.25 15.11 -37.46
CA GLU A 450 1.96 14.96 -36.77
C GLU A 450 2.11 15.18 -35.26
N VAL A 451 3.13 14.55 -34.65
CA VAL A 451 3.44 14.71 -33.22
C VAL A 451 3.78 16.17 -32.92
N GLU A 452 4.58 16.81 -33.76
CA GLU A 452 4.93 18.23 -33.63
C GLU A 452 3.68 19.13 -33.72
N ALA A 453 2.80 18.89 -34.69
CA ALA A 453 1.56 19.64 -34.83
C ALA A 453 0.60 19.45 -33.64
N GLN A 454 0.56 18.26 -33.02
CA GLN A 454 -0.21 18.01 -31.80
C GLN A 454 0.41 18.72 -30.58
N LEU A 455 1.74 18.70 -30.44
CA LEU A 455 2.44 19.38 -29.35
C LEU A 455 2.34 20.90 -29.47
N ARG A 456 2.46 21.48 -30.67
CA ARG A 456 2.26 22.93 -30.91
C ARG A 456 0.84 23.36 -30.56
N ARG A 457 -0.18 22.56 -30.90
CA ARG A 457 -1.57 22.79 -30.47
C ARG A 457 -1.74 22.69 -28.95
N GLY A 458 -1.05 21.75 -28.31
CA GLY A 458 -0.99 21.61 -26.86
C GLY A 458 -0.35 22.84 -26.18
N GLN A 459 0.74 23.36 -26.74
CA GLN A 459 1.44 24.54 -26.26
C GLN A 459 0.54 25.78 -26.32
N ALA A 460 -0.10 26.05 -27.45
CA ALA A 460 -1.01 27.20 -27.58
C ALA A 460 -2.18 27.12 -26.58
N ARG A 461 -2.73 25.92 -26.34
CA ARG A 461 -3.74 25.71 -25.29
C ARG A 461 -3.19 25.90 -23.89
N PHE A 462 -1.96 25.45 -23.63
CA PHE A 462 -1.31 25.62 -22.33
C PHE A 462 -1.14 27.10 -22.02
N GLU A 463 -0.62 27.88 -22.96
CA GLU A 463 -0.46 29.33 -22.84
C GLU A 463 -1.81 30.01 -22.58
N ALA A 464 -2.86 29.69 -23.34
CA ALA A 464 -4.20 30.25 -23.13
C ALA A 464 -4.78 29.92 -21.74
N VAL A 465 -4.62 28.68 -21.27
CA VAL A 465 -5.10 28.25 -19.95
C VAL A 465 -4.29 28.87 -18.81
N VAL A 466 -2.98 29.06 -19.00
CA VAL A 466 -2.12 29.75 -18.04
C VAL A 466 -2.50 31.23 -17.95
N THR A 467 -2.72 31.91 -19.08
CA THR A 467 -3.19 33.30 -19.09
C THR A 467 -4.51 33.44 -18.35
N ALA A 468 -5.50 32.59 -18.66
CA ALA A 468 -6.79 32.59 -17.96
C ALA A 468 -6.64 32.32 -16.45
N PHE A 469 -5.71 31.43 -16.06
CA PHE A 469 -5.40 31.19 -14.64
C PHE A 469 -4.77 32.41 -13.96
N LEU A 470 -3.86 33.11 -14.62
CA LEU A 470 -3.21 34.31 -14.07
C LEU A 470 -4.21 35.46 -13.90
N GLU A 471 -5.15 35.63 -14.85
CA GLU A 471 -6.24 36.60 -14.75
C GLU A 471 -7.20 36.27 -13.59
N ALA A 472 -7.53 34.99 -13.39
CA ALA A 472 -8.38 34.53 -12.30
C ALA A 472 -7.65 34.35 -10.95
N TYR A 473 -6.32 34.50 -10.93
CA TYR A 473 -5.50 34.23 -9.75
C TYR A 473 -5.90 35.06 -8.51
N PRO A 474 -6.22 36.37 -8.60
CA PRO A 474 -6.67 37.14 -7.44
C PRO A 474 -7.96 36.58 -6.81
N VAL A 475 -8.89 36.10 -7.65
CA VAL A 475 -10.15 35.49 -7.19
C VAL A 475 -9.87 34.16 -6.50
N HIS A 476 -9.09 33.28 -7.14
CA HIS A 476 -8.70 32.00 -6.55
C HIS A 476 -7.91 32.16 -5.25
N ARG A 477 -7.09 33.21 -5.13
CA ARG A 477 -6.37 33.52 -3.90
C ARG A 477 -7.31 34.01 -2.80
N ALA A 478 -8.37 34.74 -3.12
CA ALA A 478 -9.36 35.21 -2.16
C ALA A 478 -10.29 34.10 -1.66
N GLU A 479 -10.42 32.99 -2.40
CA GLU A 479 -11.18 31.79 -2.00
C GLU A 479 -10.47 30.91 -0.96
N MET A 480 -9.19 31.15 -0.69
CA MET A 480 -8.32 30.38 0.22
C MET A 480 -8.10 31.09 1.54
#